data_AF-A0A4V2YCE5-F1
#
_entry.id   AF-A0A4V2YCE5-F1
#
_cell.length_a   1.000
_cell.length_b   1.000
_cell.length_c   1.000
_cell.angle_alpha   90.00
_cell.angle_beta   90.00
_cell.angle_gamma   90.00
#
_symmetry.space_group_name_H-M   'P 1'
#
loop_
_entity.id
_entity.type
_entity.pdbx_description
1 polymer ?
#
loop_
_entity_poly.entity_id
_entity_poly.type
_entity_poly.pdbx_seq_one_letter_code
_entity_poly.pdbx_strand_id
1 'polypeptide(L)'
;MLKFFEQEGRFPRHVGELPKAAADYVAGQVKVEPALLAQYDWSGRSIERHRAQVREALGFRELTRADEDVLAEWLADKICPMVFTDEGLRAALLSRCRTLKIEPPGRVERIVGAGRARFEREFCLHVLNGLSADSTRSLWELATGEDGFLLELKSDPRRLGLETLLKEIVKLRRAKALGLAADLFGGYSDRRRRRADPWRRSSSGTRPGWLLPRRPSRRTSRGTTLR
;
A
#
# COMPACT_ATOMS: atom_id res chain seq x y z
N MET A 1 4.35 -21.43 -16.97
CA MET A 1 4.25 -19.97 -17.13
C MET A 1 2.83 -19.47 -17.03
N LEU A 2 1.89 -19.96 -17.86
CA LEU A 2 0.48 -19.60 -17.82
C LEU A 2 -0.13 -19.68 -16.41
N LYS A 3 -0.01 -20.84 -15.75
CA LYS A 3 -0.52 -21.05 -14.38
C LYS A 3 0.12 -20.14 -13.33
N PHE A 4 1.40 -19.80 -13.50
CA PHE A 4 2.08 -18.87 -12.60
C PHE A 4 1.51 -17.45 -12.76
N PHE A 5 1.31 -17.00 -14.01
CA PHE A 5 0.71 -15.70 -14.28
C PHE A 5 -0.73 -15.63 -13.78
N GLU A 6 -1.51 -16.71 -13.89
CA GLU A 6 -2.88 -16.78 -13.36
C GLU A 6 -2.92 -16.57 -11.82
N GLN A 7 -1.95 -17.07 -11.08
CA GLN A 7 -1.88 -16.95 -9.61
C GLN A 7 -1.24 -15.64 -9.14
N GLU A 8 -0.08 -15.30 -9.72
CA GLU A 8 0.75 -14.19 -9.28
C GLU A 8 0.43 -12.88 -10.02
N GLY A 9 -0.20 -12.96 -11.19
CA GLY A 9 -0.49 -11.83 -12.07
C GLY A 9 0.75 -11.25 -12.75
N ARG A 10 1.92 -11.89 -12.65
CA ARG A 10 3.21 -11.45 -13.23
C ARG A 10 3.95 -12.64 -13.84
N PHE A 11 4.95 -12.38 -14.68
CA PHE A 11 5.84 -13.42 -15.17
C PHE A 11 6.95 -13.78 -14.16
N PRO A 12 7.43 -15.04 -14.14
CA PRO A 12 8.64 -15.41 -13.42
C PRO A 12 9.86 -14.68 -14.01
N ARG A 13 10.79 -14.23 -13.16
CA ARG A 13 12.06 -13.62 -13.62
C ARG A 13 13.12 -14.67 -13.95
N HIS A 14 13.09 -15.79 -13.23
CA HIS A 14 13.97 -16.94 -13.44
C HIS A 14 13.24 -18.24 -13.11
N VAL A 15 13.77 -19.36 -13.57
CA VAL A 15 13.19 -20.70 -13.34
C VAL A 15 12.98 -21.03 -11.86
N GLY A 16 13.86 -20.55 -10.97
CA GLY A 16 13.77 -20.80 -9.53
C GLY A 16 12.55 -20.21 -8.82
N GLU A 17 11.78 -19.33 -9.46
CA GLU A 17 10.50 -18.86 -8.90
C GLU A 17 9.36 -19.86 -9.10
N LEU A 18 9.52 -20.82 -10.02
CA LEU A 18 8.53 -21.85 -10.27
C LEU A 18 8.69 -22.97 -9.22
N PRO A 19 7.62 -23.34 -8.49
CA PRO A 19 7.68 -24.49 -7.59
C PRO A 19 8.11 -25.75 -8.35
N LYS A 20 9.17 -26.42 -7.88
CA LYS A 20 9.72 -27.63 -8.52
C LYS A 20 8.64 -28.68 -8.77
N ALA A 21 7.77 -28.93 -7.78
CA ALA A 21 6.65 -29.86 -7.89
C ALA A 21 5.70 -29.53 -9.06
N ALA A 22 5.45 -28.24 -9.34
CA ALA A 22 4.61 -27.83 -10.47
C ALA A 22 5.32 -28.03 -11.81
N ALA A 23 6.63 -27.77 -11.87
CA ALA A 23 7.44 -28.03 -13.05
C ALA A 23 7.52 -29.53 -13.37
N ASP A 24 7.80 -30.37 -12.37
CA ASP A 24 7.89 -31.83 -12.48
C ASP A 24 6.55 -32.43 -12.93
N TYR A 25 5.45 -31.94 -12.35
CA TYR A 25 4.10 -32.37 -12.74
C TYR A 25 3.81 -32.09 -14.21
N VAL A 26 4.07 -30.86 -14.68
CA VAL A 26 3.84 -30.50 -16.09
C VAL A 26 4.78 -31.28 -17.01
N ALA A 27 6.05 -31.43 -16.65
CA ALA A 27 7.03 -32.21 -17.40
C ALA A 27 6.57 -33.66 -17.59
N GLY A 28 5.99 -34.28 -16.55
CA GLY A 28 5.38 -35.60 -16.63
C GLY A 28 4.18 -35.67 -17.59
N GLN A 29 3.35 -34.62 -17.68
CA GLN A 29 2.22 -34.57 -18.62
C GLN A 29 2.68 -34.51 -20.08
N VAL A 30 3.75 -33.76 -20.36
CA VAL A 30 4.30 -33.60 -21.72
C VAL A 30 5.43 -34.59 -22.05
N LYS A 31 5.71 -35.54 -21.15
CA LYS A 31 6.74 -36.60 -21.30
C LYS A 31 8.13 -36.06 -21.66
N VAL A 32 8.53 -34.95 -21.05
CA VAL A 32 9.89 -34.38 -21.19
C VAL A 32 10.60 -34.37 -19.85
N GLU A 33 11.93 -34.39 -19.90
CA GLU A 33 12.76 -34.33 -18.71
C GLU A 33 12.65 -32.94 -18.04
N PRO A 34 12.39 -32.85 -16.72
CA PRO A 34 12.27 -31.57 -16.03
C PRO A 34 13.53 -30.69 -16.12
N ALA A 35 14.72 -31.31 -16.26
CA ALA A 35 16.00 -30.63 -16.39
C ALA A 35 16.08 -29.73 -17.64
N LEU A 36 15.31 -30.03 -18.69
CA LEU A 36 15.25 -29.21 -19.91
C LEU A 36 14.70 -27.81 -19.64
N LEU A 37 13.89 -27.63 -18.60
CA LEU A 37 13.37 -26.31 -18.22
C LEU A 37 14.49 -25.36 -17.76
N ALA A 38 15.59 -25.90 -17.21
CA ALA A 38 16.75 -25.09 -16.82
C ALA A 38 17.52 -24.55 -18.03
N GLN A 39 17.43 -25.23 -19.18
CA GLN A 39 18.06 -24.82 -20.44
C GLN A 39 17.20 -23.83 -21.23
N TYR A 40 15.99 -23.55 -20.77
CA TYR A 40 15.09 -22.61 -21.41
C TYR A 40 15.63 -21.18 -21.33
N ASP A 41 15.68 -20.49 -22.47
CA ASP A 41 16.13 -19.10 -22.54
C ASP A 41 15.05 -18.14 -22.02
N TRP A 42 15.34 -17.54 -20.86
CA TRP A 42 14.47 -16.56 -20.16
C TRP A 42 14.68 -15.11 -20.64
N SER A 43 15.54 -14.88 -21.63
CA SER A 43 15.93 -13.56 -22.13
C SER A 43 15.81 -13.36 -23.65
N GLY A 44 15.46 -14.39 -24.42
CA GLY A 44 15.36 -14.31 -25.89
C GLY A 44 13.97 -14.06 -26.48
N ARG A 45 13.89 -14.05 -27.82
CA ARG A 45 12.64 -13.83 -28.58
C ARG A 45 11.56 -14.88 -28.30
N SER A 46 11.96 -16.10 -27.94
CA SER A 46 11.02 -17.19 -27.64
C SER A 46 10.21 -16.94 -26.37
N ILE A 47 10.84 -16.42 -25.30
CA ILE A 47 10.12 -16.06 -24.07
C ILE A 47 9.20 -14.87 -24.29
N GLU A 48 9.62 -13.87 -25.08
CA GLU A 48 8.76 -12.73 -25.44
C GLU A 48 7.50 -13.18 -26.17
N ARG A 49 7.64 -14.09 -27.14
CA ARG A 49 6.50 -14.69 -27.85
C ARG A 49 5.56 -15.43 -26.88
N HIS A 50 6.10 -16.25 -25.98
CA HIS A 50 5.28 -16.97 -25.00
C HIS A 50 4.58 -16.01 -24.02
N ARG A 51 5.24 -14.93 -23.59
CA ARG A 51 4.62 -13.89 -22.76
C ARG A 51 3.48 -13.21 -23.50
N ALA A 52 3.65 -12.88 -24.79
CA ALA A 52 2.58 -12.33 -25.62
C ALA A 52 1.37 -13.28 -25.73
N GLN A 53 1.60 -14.58 -25.97
CA GLN A 53 0.54 -15.58 -26.02
C GLN A 53 -0.21 -15.72 -24.68
N VAL A 54 0.51 -15.69 -23.55
CA VAL A 54 -0.12 -15.74 -22.22
C VAL A 54 -0.94 -14.49 -21.95
N ARG A 55 -0.45 -13.31 -22.36
CA ARG A 55 -1.21 -12.06 -22.24
C ARG A 55 -2.49 -12.09 -23.04
N GLU A 56 -2.41 -12.50 -24.31
CA GLU A 56 -3.57 -12.64 -25.19
C GLU A 56 -4.59 -13.62 -24.61
N ALA A 57 -4.16 -14.80 -24.17
CA ALA A 57 -5.03 -15.82 -23.59
C ALA A 57 -5.74 -15.37 -22.30
N LEU A 58 -5.10 -14.52 -21.49
CA LEU A 58 -5.67 -14.01 -20.23
C LEU A 58 -6.33 -12.63 -20.38
N GLY A 59 -6.27 -12.04 -21.57
CA GLY A 59 -6.77 -10.68 -21.86
C GLY A 59 -5.98 -9.58 -21.14
N PHE A 60 -4.70 -9.81 -20.84
CA PHE A 60 -3.81 -8.80 -20.27
C PHE A 60 -3.12 -8.00 -21.37
N ARG A 61 -2.76 -6.77 -21.05
CA ARG A 61 -1.93 -5.90 -21.90
C ARG A 61 -0.64 -5.47 -21.21
N GLU A 62 0.35 -5.11 -22.00
CA GLU A 62 1.57 -4.51 -21.48
C GLU A 62 1.30 -3.14 -20.85
N LEU A 63 2.08 -2.84 -19.82
CA LEU A 63 2.08 -1.55 -19.15
C LEU A 63 2.77 -0.51 -20.05
N THR A 64 2.08 0.58 -20.32
CA THR A 64 2.65 1.75 -21.00
C THR A 64 3.12 2.80 -20.00
N ARG A 65 3.97 3.74 -20.42
CA ARG A 65 4.36 4.87 -19.56
C ARG A 65 3.15 5.70 -19.11
N ALA A 66 2.15 5.87 -19.97
CA ALA A 66 0.92 6.57 -19.61
C ALA A 66 0.18 5.85 -18.47
N ASP A 67 0.21 4.51 -18.44
CA ASP A 67 -0.36 3.76 -17.32
C ASP A 67 0.41 3.96 -16.03
N GLU A 68 1.74 4.08 -16.08
CA GLU A 68 2.54 4.39 -14.90
C GLU A 68 2.09 5.71 -14.26
N ASP A 69 1.88 6.74 -15.07
CA ASP A 69 1.41 8.05 -14.60
C ASP A 69 -0.01 7.98 -14.03
N VAL A 70 -0.93 7.30 -14.73
CA VAL A 70 -2.32 7.10 -14.25
C VAL A 70 -2.35 6.31 -12.95
N LEU A 71 -1.50 5.30 -12.80
CA LEU A 71 -1.40 4.50 -11.58
C LEU A 71 -0.80 5.32 -10.43
N ALA A 72 0.22 6.14 -10.70
CA ALA A 72 0.82 7.03 -9.70
C ALA A 72 -0.18 8.11 -9.24
N GLU A 73 -0.95 8.69 -10.16
CA GLU A 73 -2.02 9.65 -9.84
C GLU A 73 -3.13 9.00 -9.01
N TRP A 74 -3.58 7.80 -9.40
CA TRP A 74 -4.58 7.05 -8.63
C TRP A 74 -4.08 6.69 -7.23
N LEU A 75 -2.81 6.29 -7.09
CA LEU A 75 -2.19 6.06 -5.79
C LEU A 75 -2.23 7.33 -4.93
N ALA A 76 -1.83 8.46 -5.51
CA ALA A 76 -1.78 9.74 -4.80
C ALA A 76 -3.16 10.22 -4.31
N ASP A 77 -4.20 10.14 -5.15
CA ASP A 77 -5.54 10.65 -4.82
C ASP A 77 -6.38 9.69 -3.96
N LYS A 78 -6.30 8.38 -4.23
CA LYS A 78 -7.19 7.39 -3.60
C LYS A 78 -6.54 6.61 -2.46
N ILE A 79 -5.24 6.28 -2.56
CA ILE A 79 -4.62 5.31 -1.64
C ILE A 79 -3.70 5.97 -0.62
N CYS A 80 -2.80 6.88 -1.01
CA CYS A 80 -1.89 7.59 -0.12
C CYS A 80 -2.58 8.32 1.05
N PRO A 81 -3.79 8.92 0.90
CA PRO A 81 -4.51 9.49 2.02
C PRO A 81 -4.97 8.45 3.06
N MET A 82 -5.01 7.16 2.70
CA MET A 82 -5.57 6.06 3.48
C MET A 82 -4.53 5.05 3.99
N VAL A 83 -3.39 4.91 3.29
CA VAL A 83 -2.36 3.90 3.54
C VAL A 83 -0.98 4.56 3.49
N PHE A 84 -0.20 4.37 4.55
CA PHE A 84 1.12 4.99 4.71
C PHE A 84 2.29 4.01 4.63
N THR A 85 2.02 2.70 4.57
CA THR A 85 3.05 1.67 4.44
C THR A 85 3.31 1.34 2.98
N ASP A 86 4.58 1.18 2.64
CA ASP A 86 5.00 0.88 1.27
C ASP A 86 4.47 -0.49 0.81
N GLU A 87 4.39 -1.48 1.70
CA GLU A 87 3.77 -2.77 1.42
C GLU A 87 2.28 -2.64 1.09
N GLY A 88 1.59 -1.71 1.76
CA GLY A 88 0.17 -1.46 1.53
C GLY A 88 -0.08 -0.77 0.19
N LEU A 89 0.78 0.20 -0.17
CA LEU A 89 0.75 0.86 -1.47
C LEU A 89 1.08 -0.11 -2.61
N ARG A 90 2.09 -0.96 -2.41
CA ARG A 90 2.47 -2.03 -3.34
C ARG A 90 1.33 -3.02 -3.56
N ALA A 91 0.70 -3.50 -2.48
CA ALA A 91 -0.43 -4.42 -2.59
C ALA A 91 -1.63 -3.79 -3.33
N ALA A 92 -1.93 -2.52 -3.05
CA ALA A 92 -2.98 -1.77 -3.74
C ALA A 92 -2.69 -1.61 -5.24
N LEU A 93 -1.44 -1.27 -5.59
CA LEU A 93 -1.00 -1.15 -6.98
C LEU A 93 -1.18 -2.48 -7.74
N LEU A 94 -0.69 -3.59 -7.18
CA LEU A 94 -0.81 -4.91 -7.82
C LEU A 94 -2.26 -5.34 -7.98
N SER A 95 -3.12 -5.07 -6.99
CA SER A 95 -4.56 -5.32 -7.08
C SER A 95 -5.22 -4.49 -8.19
N ARG A 96 -4.82 -3.22 -8.32
CA ARG A 96 -5.31 -2.33 -9.38
C ARG A 96 -4.87 -2.80 -10.76
N CYS A 97 -3.61 -3.20 -10.94
CA CYS A 97 -3.10 -3.77 -12.19
C CYS A 97 -3.92 -4.99 -12.63
N ARG A 98 -4.24 -5.91 -11.70
CA ARG A 98 -5.11 -7.06 -12.00
C ARG A 98 -6.51 -6.65 -12.44
N THR A 99 -7.09 -5.63 -11.81
CA THR A 99 -8.42 -5.12 -12.17
C THR A 99 -8.44 -4.51 -13.57
N LEU A 100 -7.39 -3.77 -13.92
CA LEU A 100 -7.25 -3.15 -15.24
C LEU A 100 -6.72 -4.11 -16.32
N LYS A 101 -6.45 -5.37 -15.95
CA LYS A 101 -5.76 -6.37 -16.79
C LYS A 101 -4.46 -5.84 -17.40
N ILE A 102 -3.70 -5.11 -16.62
CA ILE A 102 -2.38 -4.60 -17.00
C ILE A 102 -1.34 -5.48 -16.32
N GLU A 103 -0.30 -5.85 -17.07
CA GLU A 103 0.85 -6.53 -16.48
C GLU A 103 1.48 -5.66 -15.38
N PRO A 104 1.73 -6.22 -14.18
CA PRO A 104 2.28 -5.45 -13.08
C PRO A 104 3.68 -4.93 -13.42
N PRO A 105 3.96 -3.67 -13.09
CA PRO A 105 5.22 -3.01 -13.44
C PRO A 105 6.41 -3.76 -12.84
N GLY A 106 7.47 -3.96 -13.63
CA GLY A 106 8.76 -4.44 -13.10
C GLY A 106 9.37 -3.49 -12.06
N ARG A 107 8.96 -2.21 -12.10
CA ARG A 107 9.43 -1.11 -11.26
C ARG A 107 8.35 -0.60 -10.29
N VAL A 108 7.66 -1.52 -9.61
CA VAL A 108 6.60 -1.20 -8.62
C VAL A 108 7.03 -0.08 -7.66
N GLU A 109 8.21 -0.19 -7.06
CA GLU A 109 8.68 0.78 -6.06
C GLU A 109 8.84 2.20 -6.62
N ARG A 110 9.20 2.32 -7.90
CA ARG A 110 9.30 3.63 -8.56
C ARG A 110 7.94 4.31 -8.68
N ILE A 111 6.89 3.55 -9.02
CA ILE A 111 5.53 4.08 -9.17
C ILE A 111 4.93 4.40 -7.79
N VAL A 112 5.18 3.55 -6.79
CA VAL A 112 4.80 3.82 -5.39
C VAL A 112 5.46 5.11 -4.90
N GLY A 113 6.77 5.27 -5.12
CA GLY A 113 7.50 6.49 -4.78
C GLY A 113 6.97 7.72 -5.53
N ALA A 114 6.66 7.59 -6.82
CA ALA A 114 6.07 8.68 -7.61
C ALA A 114 4.68 9.10 -7.09
N GLY A 115 3.82 8.14 -6.75
CA GLY A 115 2.51 8.41 -6.15
C GLY A 115 2.62 9.08 -4.78
N ARG A 116 3.54 8.61 -3.92
CA ARG A 116 3.81 9.23 -2.62
C ARG A 116 4.32 10.66 -2.76
N ALA A 117 5.34 10.88 -3.59
CA ALA A 117 5.90 12.21 -3.81
C ALA A 117 4.85 13.18 -4.39
N ARG A 118 3.96 12.70 -5.26
CA ARG A 118 2.84 13.50 -5.77
C ARG A 118 1.87 13.85 -4.66
N PHE A 119 1.44 12.87 -3.86
CA PHE A 119 0.57 13.12 -2.71
C PHE A 119 1.18 14.13 -1.72
N GLU A 120 2.46 13.97 -1.39
CA GLU A 120 3.16 14.88 -0.46
C GLU A 120 3.19 16.31 -1.00
N ARG A 121 3.50 16.50 -2.28
CA ARG A 121 3.47 17.83 -2.91
C ARG A 121 2.08 18.46 -2.88
N GLU A 122 1.06 17.73 -3.33
CA GLU A 122 -0.33 18.23 -3.34
C GLU A 122 -0.82 18.56 -1.93
N PHE A 123 -0.50 17.70 -0.96
CA PHE A 123 -0.82 17.93 0.45
C PHE A 123 -0.13 19.19 0.99
N CYS A 124 1.16 19.37 0.72
CA CYS A 124 1.90 20.56 1.14
C CYS A 124 1.32 21.83 0.50
N LEU A 125 1.00 21.82 -0.80
CA LEU A 125 0.39 22.96 -1.48
C LEU A 125 -0.99 23.28 -0.90
N HIS A 126 -1.81 22.27 -0.64
CA HIS A 126 -3.12 22.45 -0.01
C HIS A 126 -2.99 23.11 1.37
N VAL A 127 -2.08 22.62 2.21
CA VAL A 127 -1.84 23.20 3.55
C VAL A 127 -1.32 24.63 3.42
N LEU A 128 -0.32 24.88 2.58
CA LEU A 128 0.25 26.22 2.41
C LEU A 128 -0.78 27.23 1.90
N ASN A 129 -1.65 26.84 0.97
CA ASN A 129 -2.72 27.71 0.47
C ASN A 129 -3.82 27.99 1.51
N GLY A 130 -3.97 27.13 2.52
CA GLY A 130 -4.91 27.31 3.61
C GLY A 130 -4.37 28.11 4.80
N LEU A 131 -3.07 28.46 4.80
CA LEU A 131 -2.46 29.22 5.89
C LEU A 131 -2.57 30.72 5.65
N SER A 132 -3.04 31.45 6.67
CA SER A 132 -2.94 32.91 6.70
C SER A 132 -1.49 33.35 6.99
N ALA A 133 -1.17 34.62 6.69
CA ALA A 133 0.14 35.19 7.02
C ALA A 133 0.41 35.14 8.54
N ASP A 134 -0.62 35.39 9.36
CA ASP A 134 -0.51 35.34 10.81
C ASP A 134 -0.30 33.92 11.33
N SER A 135 -1.07 32.95 10.81
CA SER A 135 -0.86 31.52 11.15
C SER A 135 0.51 31.02 10.73
N THR A 136 1.02 31.47 9.57
CA THR A 136 2.36 31.12 9.10
C THR A 136 3.43 31.64 10.04
N ARG A 137 3.31 32.91 10.48
CA ARG A 137 4.22 33.51 11.47
C ARG A 137 4.20 32.72 12.79
N SER A 138 3.01 32.47 13.33
CA SER A 138 2.86 31.72 14.59
C SER A 138 3.38 30.29 14.50
N LEU A 139 3.20 29.61 13.35
CA LEU A 139 3.77 28.28 13.12
C LEU A 139 5.29 28.31 13.02
N TRP A 140 5.87 29.34 12.41
CA TRP A 140 7.31 29.50 12.30
C TRP A 140 7.94 29.75 13.68
N GLU A 141 7.39 30.68 14.45
CA GLU A 141 7.80 30.95 15.84
C GLU A 141 7.69 29.69 16.71
N LEU A 142 6.64 28.90 16.53
CA LEU A 142 6.46 27.62 17.23
C LEU A 142 7.48 26.55 16.81
N ALA A 143 7.87 26.51 15.54
CA ALA A 143 8.81 25.53 15.02
C ALA A 143 10.28 25.87 15.36
N THR A 144 10.61 27.16 15.44
CA THR A 144 11.95 27.65 15.80
C THR A 144 12.09 27.97 17.29
N GLY A 145 10.99 28.01 18.03
CA GLY A 145 10.98 28.32 19.46
C GLY A 145 11.58 27.21 20.30
N GLU A 146 12.34 27.58 21.32
CA GLU A 146 12.95 26.65 22.28
C GLU A 146 12.02 26.28 23.44
N ASP A 147 10.76 26.74 23.41
CA ASP A 147 9.82 26.60 24.52
C ASP A 147 9.24 25.18 24.72
N GLY A 148 9.58 24.24 23.82
CA GLY A 148 9.15 22.85 23.89
C GLY A 148 7.64 22.63 23.72
N PHE A 149 6.87 23.65 23.34
CA PHE A 149 5.41 23.56 23.30
C PHE A 149 4.91 22.51 22.31
N LEU A 150 5.60 22.28 21.19
CA LEU A 150 5.27 21.20 20.25
C LEU A 150 5.36 19.81 20.89
N LEU A 151 6.35 19.59 21.75
CA LEU A 151 6.54 18.33 22.46
C LEU A 151 5.47 18.14 23.55
N GLU A 152 5.14 19.22 24.25
CA GLU A 152 4.03 19.25 25.20
C GLU A 152 2.68 19.00 24.50
N LEU A 153 2.46 19.61 23.34
CA LEU A 153 1.24 19.46 22.55
C LEU A 153 1.02 18.01 22.11
N LYS A 154 2.11 17.33 21.72
CA LYS A 154 2.10 15.92 21.28
C LYS A 154 1.91 14.92 22.43
N SER A 155 2.17 15.34 23.67
CA SER A 155 2.06 14.46 24.84
C SER A 155 0.60 14.14 25.15
N ASP A 156 0.32 12.86 25.45
CA ASP A 156 -1.02 12.39 25.81
C ASP A 156 -1.46 13.01 27.15
N PRO A 157 -2.74 13.45 27.24
CA PRO A 157 -3.30 13.89 28.51
C PRO A 157 -3.27 12.70 29.47
N ARG A 158 -2.61 12.88 30.62
CA ARG A 158 -2.53 11.87 31.69
C ARG A 158 -3.93 11.63 32.30
N ARG A 159 -4.01 10.86 33.40
CA ARG A 159 -5.27 10.67 34.16
C ARG A 159 -5.95 12.03 34.40
N LEU A 160 -7.23 12.12 33.99
CA LEU A 160 -8.01 13.35 34.03
C LEU A 160 -8.38 13.69 35.49
N GLY A 161 -7.67 14.66 36.07
CA GLY A 161 -8.06 15.37 37.29
C GLY A 161 -8.23 16.88 37.03
N LEU A 162 -8.72 17.65 38.00
CA LEU A 162 -8.98 19.09 37.84
C LEU A 162 -7.75 19.87 37.35
N GLU A 163 -6.57 19.60 37.92
CA GLU A 163 -5.32 20.24 37.50
C GLU A 163 -4.91 19.87 36.07
N THR A 164 -5.12 18.62 35.67
CA THR A 164 -4.86 18.16 34.30
C THR A 164 -5.81 18.86 33.32
N LEU A 165 -7.09 18.99 33.67
CA LEU A 165 -8.07 19.70 32.85
C LEU A 165 -7.69 21.17 32.66
N LEU A 166 -7.27 21.87 33.72
CA LEU A 166 -6.82 23.25 33.60
C LEU A 166 -5.59 23.40 32.71
N LYS A 167 -4.60 22.49 32.84
CA LYS A 167 -3.41 22.45 31.98
C LYS A 167 -3.77 22.19 30.51
N GLU A 168 -4.65 21.22 30.25
CA GLU A 168 -5.10 20.92 28.89
C GLU A 168 -5.94 22.07 28.29
N ILE A 169 -6.72 22.80 29.09
CA ILE A 169 -7.43 24.01 28.62
C ILE A 169 -6.44 25.09 28.17
N VAL A 170 -5.37 25.33 28.93
CA VAL A 170 -4.32 26.29 28.55
C VAL A 170 -3.63 25.85 27.26
N LYS A 171 -3.25 24.58 27.17
CA LYS A 171 -2.67 23.97 25.96
C LYS A 171 -3.58 24.11 24.74
N LEU A 172 -4.88 23.83 24.88
CA LEU A 172 -5.87 23.99 23.81
C LEU A 172 -6.08 25.45 23.41
N ARG A 173 -6.11 26.39 24.37
CA ARG A 173 -6.19 27.83 24.05
C ARG A 173 -4.99 28.29 23.25
N ARG A 174 -3.79 27.85 23.65
CA ARG A 174 -2.54 28.16 22.94
C ARG A 174 -2.50 27.54 21.54
N ALA A 175 -2.97 26.30 21.39
CA ALA A 175 -3.11 25.67 20.08
C ALA A 175 -4.14 26.40 19.19
N LYS A 176 -5.26 26.86 19.74
CA LYS A 176 -6.26 27.66 19.00
C LYS A 176 -5.73 29.04 18.60
N ALA A 177 -4.85 29.64 19.39
CA ALA A 177 -4.24 30.93 19.09
C ALA A 177 -3.35 30.90 17.82
N LEU A 178 -2.95 29.72 17.34
CA LEU A 178 -2.28 29.55 16.05
C LEU A 178 -3.17 29.93 14.85
N GLY A 179 -4.48 30.11 15.06
CA GLY A 179 -5.39 30.62 14.05
C GLY A 179 -5.58 29.71 12.84
N LEU A 180 -5.29 28.40 12.98
CA LEU A 180 -5.41 27.45 11.88
C LEU A 180 -6.89 27.30 11.46
N ALA A 181 -7.15 27.36 10.16
CA ALA A 181 -8.47 27.13 9.60
C ALA A 181 -8.99 25.73 10.00
N ALA A 182 -10.26 25.62 10.36
CA ALA A 182 -10.85 24.37 10.85
C ALA A 182 -10.84 23.25 9.78
N ASP A 183 -10.84 23.65 8.51
CA ASP A 183 -10.81 22.81 7.32
C ASP A 183 -9.44 22.75 6.65
N LEU A 184 -8.36 23.22 7.30
CA LEU A 184 -6.98 23.19 6.77
C LEU A 184 -6.52 21.79 6.33
N PHE A 185 -7.08 20.75 6.95
CA PHE A 185 -6.84 19.34 6.61
C PHE A 185 -8.09 18.65 6.04
N GLY A 186 -9.08 19.42 5.61
CA GLY A 186 -10.33 18.94 5.03
C GLY A 186 -10.08 17.99 3.87
N GLY A 187 -10.86 16.90 3.79
CA GLY A 187 -10.65 15.84 2.79
C GLY A 187 -9.54 14.83 3.12
N TYR A 188 -8.55 15.18 3.95
CA TYR A 188 -7.49 14.27 4.43
C TYR A 188 -7.79 13.74 5.85
N SER A 189 -8.35 14.57 6.73
CA SER A 189 -8.69 14.22 8.12
C SER A 189 -9.87 13.25 8.23
N ASP A 190 -10.89 13.38 7.38
CA ASP A 190 -12.04 12.45 7.34
C ASP A 190 -11.66 11.06 6.84
N ARG A 191 -10.76 10.97 5.86
CA ARG A 191 -10.23 9.70 5.37
C ARG A 191 -9.34 9.02 6.43
N ARG A 192 -8.62 9.82 7.23
CA ARG A 192 -7.82 9.37 8.39
C ARG A 192 -8.69 8.87 9.55
N ARG A 193 -9.77 9.59 9.89
CA ARG A 193 -10.70 9.23 10.98
C ARG A 193 -11.41 7.90 10.73
N ARG A 194 -11.83 7.63 9.48
CA ARG A 194 -12.46 6.35 9.07
C ARG A 194 -11.58 5.10 9.30
N ARG A 195 -10.26 5.23 9.44
CA ARG A 195 -9.36 4.12 9.84
C ARG A 195 -8.82 4.22 11.27
N ALA A 196 -8.83 5.39 11.91
CA ALA A 196 -8.42 5.52 13.30
C ALA A 196 -9.38 4.79 14.27
N ASP A 197 -10.67 4.67 13.90
CA ASP A 197 -11.68 4.00 14.75
C ASP A 197 -11.44 2.49 14.91
N PRO A 198 -11.11 1.71 13.86
CA PRO A 198 -10.62 0.34 14.02
C PRO A 198 -9.29 0.24 14.80
N TRP A 199 -8.37 1.18 14.60
CA TRP A 199 -7.03 1.13 15.20
C TRP A 199 -7.03 1.45 16.70
N ARG A 200 -7.84 2.42 17.16
CA ARG A 200 -8.04 2.68 18.60
C ARG A 200 -8.67 1.50 19.33
N ARG A 201 -9.46 0.66 18.65
CA ARG A 201 -10.02 -0.58 19.21
C ARG A 201 -9.03 -1.75 19.21
N SER A 202 -8.00 -1.74 18.36
CA SER A 202 -7.00 -2.80 18.25
C SER A 202 -5.75 -2.60 19.13
N SER A 203 -5.65 -1.48 19.86
CA SER A 203 -4.59 -1.27 20.86
C SER A 203 -4.70 -2.22 22.07
N SER A 204 -5.74 -3.05 22.15
CA SER A 204 -5.74 -4.31 22.90
C SER A 204 -5.41 -5.48 21.96
N GLY A 205 -4.16 -5.53 21.48
CA GLY A 205 -3.44 -6.78 21.18
C GLY A 205 -3.94 -7.72 20.08
N THR A 206 -4.61 -7.30 19.01
CA THR A 206 -4.89 -8.22 17.88
C THR A 206 -4.74 -7.57 16.51
N ARG A 207 -3.90 -8.19 15.66
CA ARG A 207 -3.64 -7.80 14.27
C ARG A 207 -4.91 -7.92 13.41
N PRO A 208 -5.17 -7.00 12.46
CA PRO A 208 -6.31 -7.09 11.55
C PRO A 208 -6.21 -8.31 10.62
N GLY A 209 -7.31 -9.06 10.46
CA GLY A 209 -7.34 -10.35 9.75
C GLY A 209 -7.03 -10.33 8.24
N TRP A 210 -6.95 -9.16 7.60
CA TRP A 210 -6.57 -9.05 6.18
C TRP A 210 -5.04 -9.08 5.95
N LEU A 211 -4.24 -8.99 7.02
CA LEU A 211 -2.78 -9.17 7.00
C LEU A 211 -2.34 -10.62 7.19
N LEU A 212 -3.28 -11.56 7.41
CA LEU A 212 -2.94 -12.98 7.42
C LEU A 212 -2.95 -13.51 5.99
N PRO A 213 -1.89 -14.21 5.54
CA PRO A 213 -1.98 -15.00 4.32
C PRO A 213 -3.16 -15.95 4.47
N ARG A 214 -4.08 -15.93 3.49
CA ARG A 214 -5.25 -16.81 3.46
C ARG A 214 -4.75 -18.24 3.65
N ARG A 215 -5.12 -18.87 4.77
CA ARG A 215 -4.79 -20.28 5.03
C ARG A 215 -5.37 -21.11 3.87
N PRO A 216 -4.59 -22.02 3.27
CA PRO A 216 -5.15 -22.93 2.29
C PRO A 216 -6.29 -23.71 2.95
N SER A 217 -7.43 -23.77 2.26
CA SER A 217 -8.61 -24.51 2.70
C SER A 217 -8.21 -25.95 3.02
N ARG A 218 -8.22 -26.31 4.30
CA ARG A 218 -8.13 -27.72 4.72
C ARG A 218 -9.34 -28.44 4.17
N ARG A 219 -9.13 -29.19 3.10
CA ARG A 219 -10.08 -30.17 2.56
C ARG A 219 -10.27 -31.22 3.64
N THR A 220 -11.43 -31.21 4.31
CA THR A 220 -11.81 -32.23 5.29
C THR A 220 -12.08 -33.53 4.54
N SER A 221 -11.10 -34.43 4.51
CA SER A 221 -11.37 -35.85 4.29
C SER A 221 -12.05 -36.39 5.55
N ARG A 222 -13.39 -36.45 5.53
CA ARG A 222 -14.12 -37.34 6.45
C ARG A 222 -13.87 -38.76 5.97
N GLY A 223 -12.88 -39.41 6.57
CA GLY A 223 -12.69 -40.85 6.50
C GLY A 223 -13.77 -41.52 7.34
N THR A 224 -14.61 -42.27 6.64
CA THR A 224 -15.61 -43.19 7.15
C THR A 224 -15.00 -44.19 8.12
N THR A 225 -15.46 -44.20 9.37
CA THR A 225 -15.30 -45.34 10.27
C THR A 225 -16.28 -46.43 9.82
N LEU A 226 -15.75 -47.54 9.31
CA LEU A 226 -16.49 -48.80 9.20
C LEU A 226 -15.77 -49.83 10.07
N ARG A 227 -16.61 -50.58 10.78
CA ARG A 227 -16.30 -51.77 11.57
C ARG A 227 -15.59 -52.85 10.74
#